data_AF-A0A645EYS2-F1
#
_entry.id   AF-A0A645EYS2-F1
#
_cell.length_a   1.000
_cell.length_b   1.000
_cell.length_c   1.000
_cell.angle_alpha   90.00
_cell.angle_beta   90.00
_cell.angle_gamma   90.00
#
_symmetry.space_group_name_H-M   'P 1'
#
loop_
_entity.id
_entity.type
_entity.pdbx_description
1 polymer ?
#
loop_
_entity_poly.entity_id
_entity_poly.type
_entity_poly.pdbx_seq_one_letter_code
_entity_poly.pdbx_strand_id
1 'polypeptide(L)'
;MENDFFFEKDVIFSEKTFQSLGSGEPLRFSKRELLTMARRMLGGVLAGKLSIATIRTLLKGMKNGSRAEALYAEYPADEAGYDAWVSRVQAFWKSCGSMAENAVR
;
A
#
# COMPACT_ATOMS: atom_id res chain seq x y z
N MET A 1 -14.09 7.32 -12.58
CA MET A 1 -13.26 7.75 -11.43
C MET A 1 -11.86 7.18 -11.60
N GLU A 2 -10.82 7.74 -10.97
CA GLU A 2 -9.44 7.20 -11.08
C GLU A 2 -9.34 5.73 -10.61
N ASN A 3 -10.20 5.33 -9.66
CA ASN A 3 -10.32 3.93 -9.22
C ASN A 3 -10.61 2.97 -10.38
N ASP A 4 -11.52 3.35 -11.28
CA ASP A 4 -11.90 2.52 -12.43
C ASP A 4 -10.70 2.25 -13.34
N PHE A 5 -9.77 3.19 -13.48
CA PHE A 5 -8.56 3.01 -14.28
C PHE A 5 -7.59 2.01 -13.62
N PHE A 6 -7.46 2.01 -12.28
CA PHE A 6 -6.61 1.05 -11.57
C PHE A 6 -7.14 -0.39 -11.71
N PHE A 7 -8.46 -0.56 -11.74
CA PHE A 7 -9.12 -1.84 -12.01
C PHE A 7 -9.04 -2.22 -13.50
N GLU A 8 -9.35 -1.31 -14.42
CA GLU A 8 -9.39 -1.59 -15.87
C GLU A 8 -8.00 -1.93 -16.45
N LYS A 9 -6.92 -1.37 -15.87
CA LYS A 9 -5.55 -1.55 -16.37
C LYS A 9 -4.68 -2.47 -15.51
N ASP A 10 -5.24 -3.15 -14.51
CA ASP A 10 -4.52 -4.15 -13.71
C ASP A 10 -3.24 -3.59 -13.07
N VAL A 11 -3.28 -2.32 -12.63
CA VAL A 11 -2.07 -1.60 -12.22
C VAL A 11 -1.70 -1.87 -10.76
N ILE A 12 -2.68 -2.09 -9.90
CA ILE A 12 -2.51 -2.34 -8.45
C ILE A 12 -3.41 -3.48 -7.97
N PHE A 13 -4.44 -3.80 -8.76
CA PHE A 13 -5.47 -4.79 -8.48
C PHE A 13 -5.39 -5.96 -9.46
N SER A 14 -4.19 -6.42 -9.76
CA SER A 14 -4.04 -7.64 -10.55
C SER A 14 -4.49 -8.85 -9.74
N GLU A 15 -4.91 -9.91 -10.44
CA GLU A 15 -5.29 -11.19 -9.83
C GLU A 15 -4.23 -11.69 -8.84
N LYS A 16 -2.95 -11.58 -9.21
CA LYS A 16 -1.80 -11.92 -8.37
C LYS A 16 -1.74 -11.09 -7.09
N THR A 17 -2.12 -9.82 -7.15
CA THR A 17 -2.15 -8.92 -5.99
C THR A 17 -3.24 -9.32 -5.03
N PHE A 18 -4.45 -9.58 -5.53
CA PHE A 18 -5.53 -10.10 -4.70
C PHE A 18 -5.24 -11.49 -4.13
N GLN A 19 -4.59 -12.35 -4.92
CA GLN A 19 -4.24 -13.69 -4.47
C GLN A 19 -3.22 -13.65 -3.33
N SER A 20 -2.16 -12.84 -3.44
CA SER A 20 -1.19 -12.65 -2.35
C SER A 20 -1.82 -11.99 -1.12
N LEU A 21 -2.67 -10.98 -1.31
CA LEU A 21 -3.40 -10.33 -0.20
C LEU A 21 -4.37 -11.29 0.49
N GLY A 22 -5.04 -12.17 -0.26
CA GLY A 22 -6.00 -13.15 0.25
C GLY A 22 -5.34 -14.36 0.92
N SER A 23 -4.13 -14.73 0.49
CA SER A 23 -3.39 -15.85 1.08
C SER A 23 -2.43 -15.45 2.20
N GLY A 24 -2.24 -14.14 2.43
CA GLY A 24 -1.22 -13.64 3.36
C GLY A 24 0.22 -13.85 2.90
N GLU A 25 0.42 -14.18 1.61
CA GLU A 25 1.76 -14.39 1.05
C GLU A 25 2.42 -13.06 0.68
N PRO A 26 3.76 -12.94 0.82
CA PRO A 26 4.47 -11.73 0.44
C PRO A 26 4.24 -11.42 -1.05
N LEU A 27 3.77 -10.22 -1.33
CA LEU A 27 3.52 -9.76 -2.68
C LEU A 27 4.86 -9.65 -3.47
N ARG A 28 5.13 -10.64 -4.33
CA ARG A 28 6.37 -10.68 -5.15
C ARG A 28 6.09 -10.41 -6.62
N PHE A 29 6.51 -9.24 -7.09
CA PHE A 29 6.56 -8.90 -8.51
C PHE A 29 7.95 -9.15 -9.11
N SER A 30 7.98 -9.71 -10.30
CA SER A 30 9.18 -9.77 -11.14
C SER A 30 9.53 -8.38 -11.69
N LYS A 31 10.79 -8.20 -12.12
CA LYS A 31 11.27 -6.96 -12.75
C LYS A 31 10.46 -6.58 -14.01
N ARG A 32 9.98 -7.58 -14.76
CA ARG A 32 9.14 -7.36 -15.96
C ARG A 32 7.73 -6.88 -15.61
N GLU A 33 7.14 -7.46 -14.56
CA GLU A 33 5.82 -7.02 -14.05
C GLU A 33 5.89 -5.58 -13.54
N LEU A 34 6.91 -5.24 -12.75
CA LEU A 34 7.13 -3.87 -12.26
C LEU A 34 7.29 -2.86 -13.41
N LEU A 35 8.09 -3.19 -14.42
CA LEU A 35 8.28 -2.31 -15.58
C LEU A 35 6.99 -2.10 -16.38
N THR A 36 6.17 -3.15 -16.48
CA THR A 36 4.87 -3.09 -17.18
C THR A 36 3.89 -2.22 -16.40
N MET A 37 3.80 -2.40 -15.08
CA MET A 37 2.98 -1.55 -14.20
C MET A 37 3.42 -0.09 -14.28
N ALA A 38 4.73 0.18 -14.26
CA ALA A 38 5.27 1.53 -14.38
C ALA A 38 4.89 2.21 -15.71
N ARG A 39 4.98 1.49 -16.84
CA ARG A 39 4.55 2.03 -18.14
C ARG A 39 3.05 2.30 -18.18
N ARG A 40 2.22 1.42 -17.62
CA ARG A 40 0.76 1.61 -17.56
C ARG A 40 0.37 2.83 -16.72
N MET A 41 1.03 3.03 -15.57
CA MET A 41 0.85 4.24 -14.76
C MET A 41 1.24 5.49 -15.53
N LEU A 42 2.40 5.47 -16.21
CA LEU A 42 2.88 6.61 -16.98
C LEU A 42 1.92 6.95 -18.14
N GLY A 43 1.40 5.94 -18.83
CA GLY A 43 0.37 6.12 -19.86
C GLY A 43 -0.94 6.70 -19.31
N GLY A 44 -1.36 6.28 -18.11
CA GLY A 44 -2.52 6.85 -17.42
C GLY A 44 -2.36 8.32 -17.07
N VAL A 45 -1.15 8.72 -16.63
CA VAL A 45 -0.82 10.14 -16.35
C VAL A 45 -0.85 10.96 -17.63
N LEU A 46 -0.21 10.48 -18.70
CA LEU A 46 -0.18 11.18 -19.99
C LEU A 46 -1.57 11.30 -20.63
N ALA A 47 -2.45 10.32 -20.41
CA ALA A 47 -3.84 10.35 -20.88
C ALA A 47 -4.78 11.18 -19.99
N GLY A 48 -4.27 11.81 -18.92
CA GLY A 48 -5.07 12.58 -17.96
C GLY A 48 -6.03 11.74 -17.11
N LYS A 49 -5.90 10.40 -17.14
CA LYS A 49 -6.74 9.46 -16.38
C LYS A 49 -6.20 9.18 -14.97
N LEU A 50 -5.00 9.65 -14.68
CA LEU A 50 -4.31 9.41 -13.43
C LEU A 50 -3.53 10.65 -12.99
N SER A 51 -3.77 11.15 -11.78
CA SER A 51 -2.93 12.21 -11.23
C SER A 51 -1.64 11.64 -10.61
N ILE A 52 -0.55 12.43 -10.68
CA ILE A 52 0.71 12.12 -9.97
C ILE A 52 0.47 12.08 -8.45
N ALA A 53 -0.48 12.87 -7.94
CA ALA A 53 -0.85 12.87 -6.53
C ALA A 53 -1.45 11.52 -6.10
N THR A 54 -2.25 10.90 -6.96
CA THR A 54 -2.86 9.58 -6.73
C THR A 54 -1.81 8.49 -6.71
N ILE A 55 -0.87 8.48 -7.68
CA ILE A 55 0.29 7.55 -7.65
C ILE A 55 1.07 7.70 -6.34
N ARG A 56 1.37 8.94 -5.94
CA ARG A 56 2.13 9.21 -4.72
C ARG A 56 1.41 8.69 -3.48
N THR A 57 0.09 8.87 -3.43
CA THR A 57 -0.75 8.37 -2.34
C THR A 57 -0.75 6.85 -2.27
N LEU A 58 -0.85 6.17 -3.42
CA LEU A 58 -0.79 4.71 -3.51
C LEU A 58 0.57 4.16 -3.09
N LEU A 59 1.66 4.74 -3.59
CA LEU A 59 3.02 4.34 -3.19
C LEU A 59 3.25 4.55 -1.69
N LYS A 60 2.71 5.64 -1.12
CA LYS A 60 2.73 5.90 0.32
C LYS A 60 1.95 4.81 1.08
N GLY A 61 0.78 4.43 0.57
CA GLY A 61 -0.04 3.34 1.11
C GLY A 61 0.70 1.99 1.12
N MET A 62 1.29 1.59 -0.01
CA MET A 62 2.09 0.35 -0.10
C MET A 62 3.27 0.34 0.87
N LYS A 63 4.01 1.45 0.95
CA LYS A 63 5.12 1.59 1.91
C LYS A 63 4.66 1.52 3.35
N ASN A 64 3.49 2.07 3.67
CA ASN A 64 2.92 1.95 5.00
C ASN A 64 2.49 0.50 5.29
N GLY A 65 1.90 -0.20 4.32
CA GLY A 65 1.54 -1.62 4.43
C GLY A 65 2.75 -2.51 4.77
N SER A 66 3.84 -2.38 4.03
CA SER A 66 5.05 -3.18 4.31
C SER A 66 5.69 -2.86 5.66
N ARG A 67 5.63 -1.59 6.10
CA ARG A 67 6.08 -1.19 7.45
C ARG A 67 5.17 -1.73 8.54
N ALA A 68 3.86 -1.81 8.29
CA ALA A 68 2.92 -2.45 9.21
C ALA A 68 3.24 -3.94 9.33
N GLU A 69 3.38 -4.67 8.22
CA GLU A 69 3.77 -6.08 8.23
C GLU A 69 5.05 -6.32 9.05
N ALA A 70 6.10 -5.53 8.83
CA ALA A 70 7.33 -5.62 9.61
C ALA A 70 7.11 -5.34 11.10
N LEU A 71 6.33 -4.31 11.44
CA LEU A 71 6.07 -3.93 12.83
C LEU A 71 5.24 -5.00 13.58
N TYR A 72 4.29 -5.64 12.91
CA TYR A 72 3.50 -6.72 13.50
C TYR A 72 4.27 -8.05 13.53
N ALA A 73 5.24 -8.27 12.64
CA ALA A 73 6.15 -9.41 12.73
C ALA A 73 7.09 -9.31 13.95
N GLU A 74 7.36 -8.10 14.45
CA GLU A 74 8.09 -7.84 15.70
C GLU A 74 7.19 -7.89 16.95
N TYR A 75 6.02 -8.52 16.88
CA TYR A 75 5.17 -8.71 18.06
C TYR A 75 5.95 -9.47 19.15
N PRO A 76 5.98 -8.96 20.40
CA PRO A 76 6.81 -9.54 21.45
C PRO A 76 6.28 -10.91 21.86
N ALA A 77 7.21 -11.83 22.16
CA ALA A 77 6.90 -13.17 22.62
C ALA A 77 6.49 -13.23 24.10
N ASP A 78 6.80 -12.17 24.86
CA ASP A 78 6.50 -12.03 26.28
C ASP A 78 5.81 -10.70 26.59
N GLU A 79 5.19 -10.64 27.78
CA GLU A 79 4.46 -9.45 28.23
C GLU A 79 5.40 -8.25 28.50
N ALA A 80 6.67 -8.50 28.81
CA ALA A 80 7.65 -7.45 29.11
C ALA A 80 7.89 -6.53 27.91
N GLY A 81 7.79 -7.05 26.68
CA GLY A 81 7.94 -6.26 25.46
C GLY A 81 6.67 -5.56 24.97
N TYR A 82 5.50 -5.85 25.56
CA TYR A 82 4.21 -5.43 25.03
C TYR A 82 4.03 -3.92 24.98
N ASP A 83 4.25 -3.22 26.10
CA ASP A 83 4.03 -1.77 26.19
C ASP A 83 4.95 -0.98 25.25
N ALA A 84 6.20 -1.42 25.10
CA ALA A 84 7.16 -0.84 24.17
C ALA A 84 6.73 -1.06 22.71
N TRP A 85 6.21 -2.25 22.38
CA TRP A 85 5.65 -2.53 21.06
C TRP A 85 4.40 -1.68 20.78
N VAL A 86 3.45 -1.59 21.71
CA VAL A 86 2.24 -0.75 21.58
C VAL A 86 2.61 0.70 21.32
N SER A 87 3.60 1.24 22.03
CA SER A 87 4.07 2.62 21.83
C SER A 87 4.58 2.85 20.39
N ARG A 88 5.35 1.89 19.84
CA ARG A 88 5.82 1.95 18.45
C ARG A 88 4.67 1.84 17.44
N VAL A 89 3.70 0.96 17.69
CA VAL A 89 2.49 0.79 16.87
C VAL A 89 1.65 2.05 16.84
N GLN A 90 1.39 2.67 17.98
CA GLN A 90 0.61 3.91 18.04
C GLN A 90 1.33 5.07 17.32
N ALA A 91 2.65 5.21 17.52
CA ALA A 91 3.43 6.21 16.82
C ALA A 91 3.42 5.98 15.29
N PHE A 92 3.54 4.72 14.86
CA PHE A 92 3.44 4.33 13.45
C PHE A 92 2.09 4.74 12.86
N TRP A 93 0.97 4.32 13.46
CA TRP A 93 -0.37 4.63 12.94
C TRP A 93 -0.67 6.14 12.92
N LYS A 94 -0.22 6.89 13.92
CA LYS A 94 -0.28 8.36 13.90
C LYS A 94 0.51 8.93 12.70
N SER A 95 1.68 8.39 12.40
CA SER A 95 2.52 8.85 11.27
C SER A 95 1.93 8.51 9.89
N CYS A 96 1.12 7.46 9.79
CA CYS A 96 0.42 7.10 8.56
C CYS A 96 -0.68 8.12 8.20
N GLY A 97 -1.15 8.90 9.18
CA GLY A 97 -2.32 9.77 9.07
C GLY A 97 -3.61 8.99 9.32
N SER A 98 -4.61 9.69 9.85
CA SER A 98 -5.93 9.11 10.07
C SER A 98 -6.67 8.94 8.74
N MET A 99 -7.17 7.72 8.44
CA MET A 99 -8.19 7.55 7.39
C MET A 99 -9.44 8.42 7.66
N ALA A 100 -9.68 8.83 8.90
CA ALA A 100 -10.81 9.65 9.33
C ALA A 100 -10.56 11.17 9.27
N GLU A 101 -9.33 11.65 9.05
CA GLU A 101 -9.05 13.09 8.89
C GLU A 101 -9.28 13.60 7.46
N ASN A 102 -9.34 12.69 6.47
CA ASN A 102 -9.74 13.02 5.10
C ASN A 102 -11.26 12.92 4.93
N ALA A 103 -12.03 13.47 5.88
CA ALA A 103 -13.43 13.78 5.62
C ALA A 103 -13.45 14.82 4.48
N VAL A 104 -13.89 14.36 3.32
CA VAL A 104 -14.19 15.10 2.09
C VAL A 104 -14.52 16.56 2.39
N ARG A 105 -13.73 17.48 1.83
CA ARG A 105 -14.13 18.88 1.66
C ARG A 105 -14.35 19.15 0.19
#